data_AF-A0A645D882-F1
#
_entry.id   AF-A0A645D882-F1
#
_cell.length_a   1.000
_cell.length_b   1.000
_cell.length_c   1.000
_cell.angle_alpha   90.00
_cell.angle_beta   90.00
_cell.angle_gamma   90.00
#
_symmetry.space_group_name_H-M   'P 1'
#
loop_
_entity.id
_entity.type
_entity.pdbx_description
1 polymer ?
#
loop_
_entity_poly.entity_id
_entity_poly.type
_entity_poly.pdbx_seq_one_letter_code
_entity_poly.pdbx_strand_id
1 'polypeptide(L)'
;MIIQTFLIFFIGYGWAKRWKLPHDIAAPASLIGASNFFELSVAVAIVLFGLNSGATLVTVVGVLVEVPVMLALVKIANKTAWK
;
A
#
# COMPACT_ATOMS: atom_id res chain seq x y z
N MET A 1 3.75 -7.53 3.03
CA MET A 1 2.79 -6.45 2.74
C MET A 1 3.01 -5.26 3.67
N ILE A 2 2.76 -5.34 4.99
CA ILE A 2 2.93 -4.18 5.91
C ILE A 2 4.30 -3.50 5.79
N ILE A 3 5.39 -4.22 6.04
CA ILE A 3 6.76 -3.66 5.99
C ILE A 3 7.04 -3.03 4.62
N GLN A 4 6.68 -3.73 3.54
CA GLN A 4 6.85 -3.27 2.16
C GLN A 4 6.08 -1.98 1.88
N THR A 5 4.78 -1.90 2.22
CA THR A 5 3.94 -0.73 2.00
C THR A 5 4.49 0.48 2.74
N PHE A 6 4.89 0.33 4.00
CA PHE A 6 5.51 1.41 4.77
C PHE A 6 6.85 1.85 4.17
N LEU A 7 7.72 0.91 3.76
CA LEU A 7 9.00 1.22 3.14
C LEU A 7 8.83 2.02 1.86
N ILE A 8 7.99 1.55 0.94
CA ILE A 8 7.76 2.21 -0.35
C ILE A 8 7.12 3.59 -0.13
N PHE A 9 6.14 3.70 0.77
CA PHE A 9 5.53 4.97 1.12
C PHE A 9 6.56 5.97 1.66
N PHE A 10 7.37 5.59 2.65
CA PHE A 10 8.35 6.51 3.24
C PHE A 10 9.46 6.91 2.26
N ILE A 11 9.91 5.98 1.42
CA ILE A 11 10.89 6.28 0.37
C ILE A 11 10.28 7.26 -0.64
N GLY A 12 9.09 6.96 -1.19
CA GLY A 12 8.43 7.81 -2.17
C GLY A 12 8.06 9.19 -1.61
N TYR A 13 7.49 9.23 -0.41
CA TYR A 13 7.09 10.47 0.26
C TYR A 13 8.30 11.32 0.67
N GLY A 14 9.36 10.69 1.18
CA GLY A 14 10.61 11.35 1.52
C GLY A 14 11.35 11.90 0.29
N TRP A 15 11.32 11.16 -0.82
CA TRP A 15 11.91 11.58 -2.09
C TRP A 15 11.13 12.74 -2.72
N ALA A 16 9.80 12.66 -2.73
CA ALA A 16 8.93 13.74 -3.20
C ALA A 16 9.13 15.02 -2.36
N LYS A 17 9.33 14.88 -1.04
CA LYS A 17 9.72 15.99 -0.16
C LYS A 17 11.09 16.57 -0.56
N ARG A 18 12.07 15.74 -0.90
CA ARG A 18 13.40 16.20 -1.34
C ARG A 18 13.33 17.03 -2.63
N TRP A 19 12.44 16.66 -3.54
CA TRP A 19 12.15 17.43 -4.76
C TRP A 19 11.18 18.59 -4.58
N LYS A 20 10.76 18.89 -3.34
CA LYS A 20 9.85 20.00 -3.01
C LYS A 20 8.53 19.93 -3.78
N LEU A 21 8.02 18.73 -4.04
CA LEU A 21 6.68 18.59 -4.62
C LEU A 21 5.62 19.08 -3.63
N PRO A 22 4.53 19.70 -4.12
CA PRO A 22 3.35 20.00 -3.30
C PRO A 22 2.88 18.74 -2.59
N HIS A 23 2.51 18.87 -1.32
CA HIS A 23 2.00 17.75 -0.52
C HIS A 23 0.79 17.08 -1.20
N ASP A 24 -0.07 17.88 -1.82
CA ASP A 24 -1.27 17.46 -2.56
C ASP A 24 -0.98 16.52 -3.73
N ILE A 25 0.27 16.47 -4.20
CA ILE A 25 0.73 15.55 -5.25
C ILE A 25 1.59 14.44 -4.63
N ALA A 26 2.50 14.80 -3.73
CA ALA A 26 3.44 13.87 -3.11
C ALA A 26 2.75 12.77 -2.28
N ALA A 27 1.75 13.12 -1.46
CA ALA A 27 1.03 12.17 -0.63
C ALA A 27 0.25 11.14 -1.47
N PRO A 28 -0.67 11.52 -2.38
CA PRO A 28 -1.40 10.54 -3.18
C PRO A 28 -0.48 9.74 -4.11
N ALA A 29 0.56 10.35 -4.70
CA ALA A 29 1.52 9.61 -5.54
C ALA A 29 2.26 8.52 -4.75
N SER A 30 2.72 8.83 -3.53
CA SER A 30 3.39 7.86 -2.66
C SER A 30 2.46 6.75 -2.15
N LEU A 31 1.17 7.06 -1.94
CA LEU A 31 0.15 6.07 -1.58
C LEU A 31 -0.12 5.11 -2.75
N ILE A 32 -0.32 5.63 -3.96
CA ILE A 32 -0.52 4.82 -5.16
C ILE A 32 0.66 3.89 -5.40
N GLY A 33 1.89 4.38 -5.23
CA GLY A 33 3.10 3.56 -5.38
C GLY A 33 3.25 2.47 -4.31
N ALA A 34 2.68 2.66 -3.11
CA ALA A 34 2.72 1.68 -2.03
C ALA A 34 1.58 0.64 -2.11
N SER A 35 0.51 0.91 -2.88
CA SER A 35 -0.64 0.03 -3.08
C SER A 35 -0.30 -1.24 -3.86
N ASN A 36 -1.01 -2.34 -3.55
CA ASN A 36 -0.93 -3.59 -4.29
C ASN A 36 -2.29 -3.94 -4.89
N PHE A 37 -2.30 -4.62 -6.04
CA PHE A 37 -3.52 -5.10 -6.68
C PHE A 37 -3.94 -6.45 -6.10
N PHE A 38 -4.60 -6.41 -4.94
CA PHE A 38 -5.00 -7.60 -4.23
C PHE A 38 -6.11 -8.40 -4.91
N GLU A 39 -7.08 -7.75 -5.55
CA GLU A 39 -8.16 -8.46 -6.24
C GLU A 39 -7.62 -9.38 -7.34
N LEU A 40 -6.63 -8.90 -8.10
CA LEU A 40 -5.92 -9.69 -9.09
C LEU A 40 -5.08 -10.80 -8.43
N SER A 41 -4.38 -10.47 -7.34
CA SER A 41 -3.51 -11.43 -6.63
C SER A 41 -4.31 -12.60 -6.05
N VAL A 42 -5.50 -12.34 -5.50
CA VAL A 42 -6.40 -13.38 -5.00
C VAL A 42 -6.90 -14.26 -6.14
N ALA A 43 -7.31 -13.67 -7.27
CA ALA A 43 -7.76 -14.44 -8.43
C ALA A 43 -6.66 -15.40 -8.94
N VAL A 44 -5.43 -14.91 -9.06
CA VAL A 44 -4.28 -15.72 -9.48
C VAL A 44 -3.96 -16.82 -8.46
N ALA A 45 -4.00 -16.53 -7.17
CA ALA A 45 -3.75 -17.52 -6.11
C ALA A 45 -4.77 -18.65 -6.13
N ILE A 46 -6.06 -18.33 -6.30
CA ILE A 46 -7.15 -19.33 -6.42
C ILE A 46 -6.92 -20.22 -7.65
N VAL A 47 -6.58 -19.63 -8.80
CA VAL A 47 -6.40 -20.37 -10.07
C VAL A 47 -5.20 -21.31 -10.02
N LEU A 48 -4.08 -20.88 -9.42
CA LEU A 48 -2.83 -21.66 -9.41
C LEU A 48 -2.75 -22.67 -8.26
N PHE A 49 -3.26 -22.32 -7.08
CA PHE A 49 -3.07 -23.11 -5.86
C PHE A 49 -4.37 -23.68 -5.29
N GLY A 50 -5.53 -23.30 -5.82
CA GLY A 50 -6.83 -23.73 -5.32
C GLY A 50 -7.25 -23.03 -4.03
N LEU A 51 -8.53 -23.20 -3.64
CA LEU A 51 -9.12 -22.51 -2.48
C LEU A 51 -8.57 -22.99 -1.13
N ASN A 52 -8.19 -24.27 -1.03
CA ASN A 52 -7.72 -24.88 0.22
C ASN A 52 -6.21 -24.68 0.48
N SER A 53 -5.50 -24.01 -0.42
CA SER A 53 -4.08 -23.73 -0.23
C SER A 53 -3.87 -22.56 0.73
N GLY A 54 -2.86 -22.69 1.59
CA GLY A 54 -2.41 -21.61 2.47
C GLY A 54 -2.04 -20.33 1.70
N ALA A 55 -1.58 -20.45 0.45
CA ALA A 55 -1.26 -19.29 -0.40
C ALA A 55 -2.51 -18.41 -0.64
N THR A 56 -3.63 -19.03 -0.98
CA THR A 56 -4.91 -18.34 -1.23
C THR A 56 -5.44 -17.67 0.03
N LEU A 57 -5.39 -18.39 1.16
CA LEU A 57 -5.76 -17.85 2.48
C LEU A 57 -4.95 -16.59 2.83
N VAL A 58 -3.63 -16.64 2.66
CA VAL A 58 -2.74 -15.50 2.95
C VAL A 58 -3.03 -14.32 2.03
N THR A 59 -3.31 -14.54 0.74
CA THR A 59 -3.66 -13.44 -0.18
C THR A 59 -4.98 -12.75 0.19
N VAL A 60 -6.01 -13.51 0.59
CA VAL A 60 -7.31 -12.96 1.00
C VAL A 60 -7.17 -12.17 2.31
N VAL A 61 -6.47 -12.73 3.30
CA VAL A 61 -6.18 -12.05 4.56
C VAL A 61 -5.35 -10.79 4.32
N GLY A 62 -4.42 -10.83 3.36
CA GLY A 62 -3.62 -9.68 2.94
C GLY A 62 -4.47 -8.47 2.54
N VAL A 63 -5.59 -8.68 1.82
CA VAL A 63 -6.51 -7.60 1.43
C VAL A 63 -7.13 -6.93 2.65
N LEU A 64 -7.60 -7.73 3.61
CA LEU A 64 -8.23 -7.25 4.85
C LEU A 64 -7.26 -6.42 5.70
N VAL A 65 -5.97 -6.73 5.62
CA VAL A 65 -4.90 -6.01 6.33
C VAL A 65 -4.45 -4.76 5.56
N GLU A 66 -4.49 -4.77 4.23
CA GLU A 66 -4.00 -3.63 3.45
C GLU A 66 -4.88 -2.39 3.62
N VAL A 67 -6.20 -2.53 3.57
CA VAL A 67 -7.13 -1.40 3.73
C VAL A 67 -6.88 -0.59 5.02
N PRO A 68 -6.80 -1.18 6.22
CA PRO A 68 -6.51 -0.42 7.43
C PRO A 68 -5.09 0.17 7.45
N VAL A 69 -4.10 -0.51 6.85
CA VAL A 69 -2.73 0.04 6.72
C VAL A 69 -2.75 1.29 5.84
N MET A 70 -3.48 1.28 4.75
CA MET A 70 -3.64 2.43 3.86
C MET A 70 -4.30 3.61 4.56
N LEU A 71 -5.38 3.37 5.29
CA LEU A 71 -6.03 4.42 6.08
C LEU A 71 -5.09 5.01 7.15
N ALA A 72 -4.23 4.18 7.75
CA ALA A 72 -3.21 4.65 8.68
C ALA A 72 -2.15 5.52 7.99
N LEU A 73 -1.70 5.14 6.78
CA LEU A 73 -0.75 5.93 5.99
C LEU A 73 -1.35 7.27 5.54
N VAL A 74 -2.61 7.30 5.11
CA VAL A 74 -3.35 8.54 4.80
C VAL A 74 -3.38 9.46 6.03
N LYS A 75 -3.66 8.92 7.21
CA LYS A 75 -3.66 9.69 8.47
C LYS A 75 -2.27 10.26 8.79
N ILE A 76 -1.21 9.51 8.53
CA ILE A 76 0.18 9.96 8.70
C ILE A 76 0.50 11.07 7.68
N ALA A 77 0.18 10.87 6.40
CA ALA A 77 0.38 11.86 5.35
C ALA A 77 -0.29 13.20 5.71
N ASN A 78 -1.58 13.16 6.06
CA ASN A 78 -2.34 14.36 6.45
C ASN A 78 -1.77 15.06 7.69
N LYS A 79 -1.26 14.31 8.69
CA LYS A 79 -0.57 14.91 9.85
C LYS A 79 0.76 15.56 9.49
N THR A 80 1.40 15.08 8.44
CA THR A 80 2.70 15.57 8.00
C THR A 80 2.57 16.50 6.79
N ALA A 81 1.39 17.08 6.58
CA ALA A 81 1.15 18.05 5.53
C ALA A 81 2.06 19.26 5.73
N TRP A 82 3.06 19.38 4.85
CA TRP A 82 3.91 20.54 4.73
C TRP A 82 3.30 21.49 3.70
N LYS A 83 3.19 22.78 4.07
CA LYS A 83 2.83 23.86 3.16
C LYS A 83 3.87 24.00 2.06
#